data_AF-A0A202DYQ7-F1
#
_entry.id   AF-A0A202DYQ7-F1
#
_cell.length_a   1.000
_cell.length_b   1.000
_cell.length_c   1.000
_cell.angle_alpha   90.00
_cell.angle_beta   90.00
_cell.angle_gamma   90.00
#
_symmetry.space_group_name_H-M   'P 1'
#
loop_
_entity.id
_entity.type
_entity.pdbx_description
1 polymer ?
#
loop_
_entity_poly.entity_id
_entity_poly.type
_entity_poly.pdbx_seq_one_letter_code
_entity_poly.pdbx_strand_id
1 'polypeptide(L)'
;HFREYNDLAPDICFGFDAAPGHQASGIRGGYDAASYEGTYGGFGWYSTQLGGLWDALLGEGRRWFAFGSSDYHGHHTIGLGDFYPGEYQKNWTTVLDLNGDNTFDESEIVHGMRSGNTFVVTGDLINALEFSASYGGKEAIMGSGISVPQSSSLNLVIKFKSPATNNNGDAPIVDHIDLIAGDITGKIDSSSPDYTKATNESTSIITTFTATDWQLQEGWYVVTHVIPSVNASRYFRLRGTNHPPNTPHETDGEGNPLLDSLVTDNLAIDEEDEAWRDLWFYSNPVYVYTD
;
A
#
# COMPACT_ATOMS: atom_id res chain seq x y z
N HIS A 1 -16.64 -4.18 12.88
CA HIS A 1 -15.53 -4.79 13.62
C HIS A 1 -14.20 -4.04 13.52
N PHE A 2 -13.67 -3.70 12.33
CA PHE A 2 -12.38 -2.97 12.22
C PHE A 2 -12.27 -1.74 13.12
N ARG A 3 -13.29 -0.87 13.09
CA ARG A 3 -13.36 0.33 13.94
C ARG A 3 -13.41 0.01 15.43
N GLU A 4 -14.22 -0.96 15.83
CA GLU A 4 -14.40 -1.36 17.23
C GLU A 4 -13.10 -1.87 17.82
N TYR A 5 -12.37 -2.71 17.09
CA TYR A 5 -11.06 -3.21 17.50
C TYR A 5 -10.03 -2.09 17.63
N ASN A 6 -9.97 -1.19 16.65
CA ASN A 6 -9.06 -0.05 16.68
C ASN A 6 -9.44 0.99 17.76
N ASP A 7 -10.72 1.17 18.08
CA ASP A 7 -11.17 2.05 19.16
C ASP A 7 -10.82 1.48 20.54
N LEU A 8 -10.93 0.15 20.70
CA LEU A 8 -10.62 -0.52 21.96
C LEU A 8 -9.11 -0.58 22.23
N ALA A 9 -8.30 -0.85 21.20
CA ALA A 9 -6.86 -1.06 21.35
C ALA A 9 -6.08 -0.62 20.10
N PRO A 10 -5.92 0.69 19.86
CA PRO A 10 -5.28 1.20 18.65
C PRO A 10 -3.81 0.80 18.51
N ASP A 11 -3.10 0.49 19.61
CA ASP A 11 -1.72 0.01 19.58
C ASP A 11 -1.58 -1.50 19.38
N ILE A 12 -2.70 -2.23 19.34
CA ILE A 12 -2.76 -3.69 19.12
C ILE A 12 -3.44 -4.00 17.78
N CYS A 13 -4.54 -3.31 17.49
CA CYS A 13 -5.31 -3.44 16.26
C CYS A 13 -5.06 -2.21 15.39
N PHE A 14 -3.96 -2.25 14.63
CA PHE A 14 -3.48 -1.14 13.80
C PHE A 14 -3.28 -1.51 12.33
N GLY A 15 -3.79 -2.64 11.88
CA GLY A 15 -3.59 -3.06 10.50
C GLY A 15 -4.25 -4.38 10.16
N PHE A 16 -4.04 -4.80 8.92
CA PHE A 16 -4.68 -5.96 8.32
C PHE A 16 -3.77 -6.56 7.24
N ASP A 17 -4.06 -7.80 6.88
CA ASP A 17 -3.46 -8.42 5.72
C ASP A 17 -4.12 -7.86 4.44
N ALA A 18 -3.40 -6.99 3.77
CA ALA A 18 -3.77 -6.34 2.52
C ALA A 18 -3.31 -7.17 1.31
N ALA A 19 -2.22 -7.92 1.43
CA ALA A 19 -1.69 -8.81 0.40
C ALA A 19 -1.64 -10.24 0.94
N PRO A 20 -2.70 -11.04 0.74
CA PRO A 20 -2.79 -12.39 1.29
C PRO A 20 -1.70 -13.30 0.74
N GLY A 21 -1.45 -14.42 1.41
CA GLY A 21 -0.57 -15.49 0.93
C GLY A 21 -1.14 -16.22 -0.28
N HIS A 22 -0.70 -17.46 -0.54
CA HIS A 22 -1.23 -18.28 -1.64
C HIS A 22 -1.20 -17.58 -3.02
N GLN A 23 -0.17 -16.78 -3.28
CA GLN A 23 -0.08 -15.99 -4.51
C GLN A 23 0.24 -16.82 -5.76
N ALA A 24 0.78 -18.03 -5.59
CA ALA A 24 1.04 -18.97 -6.68
C ALA A 24 -0.05 -20.06 -6.76
N SER A 25 -1.19 -19.86 -6.11
CA SER A 25 -2.34 -20.77 -6.14
C SER A 25 -3.21 -20.47 -7.36
N GLY A 26 -3.79 -21.50 -7.99
CA GLY A 26 -4.81 -21.34 -9.04
C GLY A 26 -6.12 -20.70 -8.57
N ILE A 27 -6.24 -20.44 -7.27
CA ILE A 27 -7.15 -19.47 -6.69
C ILE A 27 -6.27 -18.48 -5.93
N ARG A 28 -5.82 -17.43 -6.62
CA ARG A 28 -4.86 -16.46 -6.08
C ARG A 28 -5.37 -15.87 -4.77
N GLY A 29 -4.51 -15.81 -3.76
CA GLY A 29 -4.89 -15.38 -2.42
C GLY A 29 -5.62 -16.44 -1.56
N GLY A 30 -5.92 -17.61 -2.12
CA GLY A 30 -6.75 -18.63 -1.47
C GLY A 30 -8.23 -18.22 -1.33
N TYR A 31 -8.64 -17.18 -2.05
CA TYR A 31 -9.98 -16.60 -1.95
C TYR A 31 -11.00 -17.33 -2.82
N ASP A 32 -11.60 -18.38 -2.27
CA ASP A 32 -12.68 -19.13 -2.90
C ASP A 32 -14.03 -18.37 -2.90
N ALA A 33 -15.10 -19.04 -3.36
CA ALA A 33 -16.44 -18.46 -3.40
C ALA A 33 -17.03 -18.03 -2.04
N ALA A 34 -16.44 -18.44 -0.91
CA ALA A 34 -16.83 -17.98 0.41
C ALA A 34 -16.06 -16.71 0.84
N SER A 35 -15.02 -16.34 0.10
CA SER A 35 -14.22 -15.14 0.32
C SER A 35 -14.88 -13.93 -0.34
N TYR A 36 -14.68 -12.74 0.25
CA TYR A 36 -15.31 -11.52 -0.23
C TYR A 36 -14.52 -10.92 -1.39
N GLU A 37 -15.11 -10.93 -2.59
CA GLU A 37 -14.68 -10.27 -3.84
C GLU A 37 -13.28 -10.62 -4.39
N GLY A 38 -12.44 -11.40 -3.72
CA GLY A 38 -11.17 -11.92 -4.29
C GLY A 38 -9.98 -10.96 -4.22
N THR A 39 -8.94 -11.24 -5.02
CA THR A 39 -7.71 -10.43 -5.13
C THR A 39 -7.70 -9.57 -6.41
N TYR A 40 -7.02 -8.44 -6.31
CA TYR A 40 -6.87 -7.43 -7.36
C TYR A 40 -5.41 -7.00 -7.37
N GLY A 41 -4.65 -7.37 -8.38
CA GLY A 41 -3.21 -7.16 -8.39
C GLY A 41 -2.49 -8.02 -7.35
N GLY A 42 -3.08 -9.15 -6.92
CA GLY A 42 -2.63 -9.94 -5.77
C GLY A 42 -2.95 -9.35 -4.39
N PHE A 43 -3.61 -8.19 -4.30
CA PHE A 43 -4.06 -7.57 -3.05
C PHE A 43 -5.55 -7.80 -2.80
N GLY A 44 -5.97 -7.91 -1.54
CA GLY A 44 -7.38 -8.13 -1.20
C GLY A 44 -8.28 -6.92 -1.48
N TRP A 45 -9.56 -7.17 -1.71
CA TRP A 45 -10.60 -6.14 -1.97
C TRP A 45 -10.54 -4.94 -1.01
N TYR A 46 -10.37 -5.18 0.30
CA TYR A 46 -10.38 -4.09 1.29
C TYR A 46 -9.27 -3.05 1.13
N SER A 47 -8.14 -3.41 0.50
CA SER A 47 -7.01 -2.51 0.22
C SER A 47 -7.04 -1.90 -1.18
N THR A 48 -7.72 -2.52 -2.14
CA THR A 48 -7.59 -2.16 -3.56
C THR A 48 -8.68 -1.20 -4.04
N GLN A 49 -9.86 -1.24 -3.41
CA GLN A 49 -10.96 -0.36 -3.81
C GLN A 49 -10.67 1.09 -3.44
N LEU A 50 -10.58 1.95 -4.46
CA LEU A 50 -10.38 3.39 -4.29
C LEU A 50 -11.56 4.00 -3.55
N GLY A 51 -11.30 4.61 -2.38
CA GLY A 51 -12.33 5.12 -1.50
C GLY A 51 -13.09 4.04 -0.73
N GLY A 52 -12.61 2.80 -0.73
CA GLY A 52 -13.20 1.67 -0.02
C GLY A 52 -12.88 1.66 1.48
N LEU A 53 -12.90 0.45 2.07
CA LEU A 53 -12.82 0.28 3.52
C LEU A 53 -11.53 0.86 4.11
N TRP A 54 -10.38 0.57 3.50
CA TRP A 54 -9.11 1.08 4.01
C TRP A 54 -9.10 2.61 4.02
N ASP A 55 -9.50 3.24 2.92
CA ASP A 55 -9.60 4.70 2.76
C ASP A 55 -10.62 5.34 3.72
N ALA A 56 -11.70 4.64 4.07
CA ALA A 56 -12.63 5.04 5.13
C ALA A 56 -11.96 5.08 6.51
N LEU A 57 -11.18 4.05 6.86
CA LEU A 57 -10.43 4.01 8.12
C LEU A 57 -9.35 5.11 8.16
N LEU A 58 -8.65 5.34 7.05
CA LEU A 58 -7.65 6.40 6.94
C LEU A 58 -8.28 7.80 7.05
N GLY A 59 -9.43 8.03 6.42
CA GLY A 59 -10.20 9.27 6.51
C GLY A 59 -10.73 9.57 7.92
N GLU A 60 -10.92 8.55 8.75
CA GLU A 60 -11.24 8.74 10.17
C GLU A 60 -10.02 9.11 11.03
N GLY A 61 -8.84 9.21 10.42
CA GLY A 61 -7.58 9.44 11.10
C GLY A 61 -7.06 8.22 11.87
N ARG A 62 -7.59 7.02 11.58
CA ARG A 62 -7.12 5.78 12.22
C ARG A 62 -5.76 5.41 11.66
N ARG A 63 -4.85 4.99 12.55
CA ARG A 63 -3.60 4.33 12.20
C ARG A 63 -3.92 2.88 11.86
N TRP A 64 -4.40 2.64 10.64
CA TRP A 64 -4.79 1.33 10.14
C TRP A 64 -3.99 1.03 8.87
N PHE A 65 -3.00 0.16 9.00
CA PHE A 65 -1.91 0.00 8.06
C PHE A 65 -2.00 -1.32 7.28
N ALA A 66 -1.53 -1.29 6.04
CA ALA A 66 -1.44 -2.44 5.17
C ALA A 66 -0.18 -3.25 5.48
N PHE A 67 -0.36 -4.57 5.55
CA PHE A 67 0.71 -5.56 5.63
C PHE A 67 0.43 -6.67 4.60
N GLY A 68 1.44 -7.44 4.23
CA GLY A 68 1.29 -8.68 3.48
C GLY A 68 1.73 -9.89 4.31
N SER A 69 1.19 -11.06 4.03
CA SER A 69 1.64 -12.31 4.64
C SER A 69 1.83 -13.38 3.58
N SER A 70 2.77 -14.30 3.79
CA SER A 70 2.97 -15.39 2.81
C SER A 70 1.98 -16.54 2.97
N ASP A 71 1.32 -16.63 4.13
CA ASP A 71 0.48 -17.75 4.57
C ASP A 71 1.06 -19.14 4.21
N TYR A 72 2.34 -19.34 4.50
CA TYR A 72 3.11 -20.45 3.92
C TYR A 72 2.66 -21.81 4.46
N HIS A 73 2.16 -22.65 3.55
CA HIS A 73 1.79 -24.05 3.78
C HIS A 73 2.56 -25.01 2.85
N GLY A 74 3.08 -24.53 1.73
CA GLY A 74 4.15 -25.17 0.99
C GLY A 74 4.35 -24.64 -0.43
N HIS A 75 5.57 -24.82 -0.94
CA HIS A 75 6.02 -24.16 -2.15
C HIS A 75 5.30 -24.68 -3.43
N HIS A 76 5.03 -23.81 -4.40
CA HIS A 76 4.32 -24.17 -5.62
C HIS A 76 5.03 -25.27 -6.43
N THR A 77 6.37 -25.33 -6.38
CA THR A 77 7.17 -26.37 -7.04
C THR A 77 6.93 -27.80 -6.51
N ILE A 78 6.25 -27.97 -5.38
CA ILE A 78 5.81 -29.28 -4.87
C ILE A 78 4.30 -29.52 -5.04
N GLY A 79 3.63 -28.72 -5.87
CA GLY A 79 2.20 -28.83 -6.19
C GLY A 79 1.27 -28.17 -5.17
N LEU A 80 1.76 -27.14 -4.46
CA LEU A 80 0.98 -26.30 -3.55
C LEU A 80 0.86 -24.87 -4.12
N GLY A 81 0.41 -23.90 -3.33
CA GLY A 81 0.06 -22.56 -3.83
C GLY A 81 0.96 -21.40 -3.38
N ASP A 82 2.10 -21.67 -2.73
CA ASP A 82 2.88 -20.63 -2.07
C ASP A 82 4.25 -20.38 -2.70
N PHE A 83 4.69 -19.14 -2.58
CA PHE A 83 6.11 -18.79 -2.60
C PHE A 83 6.71 -18.97 -1.20
N TYR A 84 8.02 -19.14 -1.09
CA TYR A 84 8.70 -19.10 0.20
C TYR A 84 8.47 -17.75 0.89
N PRO A 85 8.42 -17.68 2.24
CA PRO A 85 8.32 -16.41 2.94
C PRO A 85 9.41 -15.43 2.50
N GLY A 86 9.00 -14.28 1.96
CA GLY A 86 9.89 -13.25 1.44
C GLY A 86 10.40 -13.47 0.01
N GLU A 87 9.97 -14.51 -0.70
CA GLU A 87 10.36 -14.71 -2.10
C GLU A 87 9.60 -13.76 -3.04
N TYR A 88 8.26 -13.73 -2.94
CA TYR A 88 7.41 -12.89 -3.78
C TYR A 88 6.88 -11.65 -3.05
N GLN A 89 6.21 -11.84 -1.90
CA GLN A 89 5.65 -10.73 -1.11
C GLN A 89 6.56 -10.34 0.04
N LYS A 90 6.75 -9.04 0.25
CA LYS A 90 7.56 -8.50 1.33
C LYS A 90 6.89 -7.28 1.99
N ASN A 91 7.07 -7.19 3.30
CA ASN A 91 6.87 -5.95 4.05
C ASN A 91 8.24 -5.30 4.27
N TRP A 92 8.36 -4.03 3.94
CA TRP A 92 9.54 -3.23 4.26
C TRP A 92 9.16 -2.25 5.37
N THR A 93 9.57 -2.54 6.60
CA THR A 93 9.27 -1.73 7.78
C THR A 93 10.54 -1.04 8.28
N THR A 94 10.46 0.27 8.50
CA THR A 94 11.54 1.01 9.15
C THR A 94 11.53 0.72 10.64
N VAL A 95 12.66 0.22 11.15
CA VAL A 95 12.88 -0.03 12.57
C VAL A 95 13.91 0.97 13.09
N LEU A 96 13.61 1.58 14.24
CA LEU A 96 14.50 2.50 14.92
C LEU A 96 15.14 1.79 16.10
N ASP A 97 16.43 2.02 16.31
CA ASP A 97 17.14 1.63 17.52
C ASP A 97 16.76 2.66 18.61
N LEU A 98 15.76 2.30 19.41
CA LEU A 98 15.13 3.16 20.39
C LEU A 98 15.98 3.27 21.66
N ASN A 99 16.84 2.28 21.92
CA ASN A 99 17.65 2.20 23.13
C ASN A 99 19.12 2.63 22.91
N GLY A 100 19.55 2.75 21.65
CA GLY A 100 20.88 3.21 21.24
C GLY A 100 21.99 2.16 21.36
N ASP A 101 21.66 0.87 21.37
CA ASP A 101 22.62 -0.23 21.55
C ASP A 101 23.23 -0.77 20.24
N ASN A 102 22.80 -0.26 19.09
CA ASN A 102 23.18 -0.67 17.73
C ASN A 102 22.72 -2.09 17.35
N THR A 103 21.70 -2.61 18.01
CA THR A 103 20.97 -3.82 17.62
C THR A 103 19.48 -3.52 17.49
N PHE A 104 18.72 -4.50 17.00
CA PHE A 104 17.26 -4.39 16.94
C PHE A 104 16.65 -5.57 17.68
N ASP A 105 15.80 -5.29 18.66
CA ASP A 105 15.03 -6.31 19.37
C ASP A 105 13.59 -6.45 18.84
N GLU A 106 12.86 -7.48 19.31
CA GLU A 106 11.49 -7.73 18.85
C GLU A 106 10.54 -6.58 19.19
N SER A 107 10.80 -5.85 20.28
CA SER A 107 9.97 -4.71 20.69
C SER A 107 10.13 -3.53 19.74
N GLU A 108 11.34 -3.31 19.23
CA GLU A 108 11.64 -2.28 18.23
C GLU A 108 11.06 -2.64 16.87
N ILE A 109 11.07 -3.92 16.48
CA ILE A 109 10.38 -4.40 15.27
C ILE A 109 8.88 -4.12 15.38
N VAL A 110 8.24 -4.50 16.49
CA VAL A 110 6.81 -4.24 16.71
C VAL A 110 6.53 -2.73 16.77
N HIS A 111 7.44 -1.93 17.32
CA HIS A 111 7.33 -0.48 17.29
C HIS A 111 7.39 0.07 15.85
N GLY A 112 8.29 -0.43 15.03
CA GLY A 112 8.37 -0.11 13.59
C GLY A 112 7.06 -0.43 12.88
N MET A 113 6.48 -1.61 13.12
CA MET A 113 5.18 -2.00 12.54
C MET A 113 4.06 -1.04 12.98
N ARG A 114 4.00 -0.70 14.27
CA ARG A 114 3.01 0.26 14.82
C ARG A 114 3.20 1.68 14.30
N SER A 115 4.42 2.06 13.92
CA SER A 115 4.68 3.40 13.37
C SER A 115 3.98 3.64 12.04
N GLY A 116 3.72 2.56 11.29
CA GLY A 116 3.16 2.64 9.93
C GLY A 116 4.18 3.06 8.88
N ASN A 117 5.46 3.24 9.22
CA ASN A 117 6.51 3.46 8.24
C ASN A 117 6.89 2.14 7.54
N THR A 118 5.92 1.63 6.79
CA THR A 118 5.93 0.34 6.11
C THR A 118 5.30 0.49 4.72
N PHE A 119 5.82 -0.26 3.75
CA PHE A 119 5.13 -0.53 2.50
C PHE A 119 5.14 -2.04 2.21
N VAL A 120 4.16 -2.48 1.45
CA VAL A 120 4.02 -3.86 0.98
C VAL A 120 4.34 -3.90 -0.51
N VAL A 121 5.08 -4.91 -0.95
CA VAL A 121 5.47 -5.07 -2.35
C VAL A 121 5.42 -6.54 -2.77
N THR A 122 5.02 -6.77 -4.03
CA THR A 122 5.04 -8.07 -4.68
C THR A 122 6.09 -8.12 -5.81
N GLY A 123 6.68 -9.30 -5.98
CA GLY A 123 7.71 -9.62 -6.98
C GLY A 123 8.93 -8.70 -7.00
N ASP A 124 9.25 -8.07 -5.87
CA ASP A 124 10.30 -7.06 -5.75
C ASP A 124 10.19 -5.92 -6.77
N LEU A 125 8.98 -5.49 -7.14
CA LEU A 125 8.76 -4.35 -8.04
C LEU A 125 9.63 -3.14 -7.64
N ILE A 126 9.66 -2.90 -6.34
CA ILE A 126 10.60 -2.00 -5.67
C ILE A 126 11.22 -2.69 -4.45
N ASN A 127 12.43 -2.29 -4.08
CA ASN A 127 13.13 -2.78 -2.88
C ASN A 127 13.50 -1.67 -1.89
N ALA A 128 13.05 -0.45 -2.14
CA ALA A 128 13.15 0.67 -1.21
C ALA A 128 12.10 1.73 -1.55
N LEU A 129 11.52 2.35 -0.52
CA LEU A 129 10.60 3.48 -0.65
C LEU A 129 10.80 4.45 0.51
N GLU A 130 10.96 5.73 0.19
CA GLU A 130 10.78 6.83 1.13
C GLU A 130 9.63 7.70 0.61
N PHE A 131 8.67 8.00 1.47
CA PHE A 131 7.55 8.88 1.14
C PHE A 131 7.33 9.86 2.27
N SER A 132 7.46 11.15 1.98
CA SER A 132 7.33 12.22 2.97
C SER A 132 6.57 13.44 2.47
N ALA A 133 6.01 14.17 3.43
CA ALA A 133 5.37 15.46 3.26
C ALA A 133 6.06 16.50 4.15
N SER A 134 6.40 17.66 3.59
CA SER A 134 7.12 18.70 4.33
C SER A 134 6.55 20.10 4.13
N TYR A 135 6.61 20.89 5.20
CA TYR A 135 6.22 22.29 5.24
C TYR A 135 6.98 23.03 6.35
N GLY A 136 7.50 24.23 6.05
CA GLY A 136 8.12 25.10 7.06
C GLY A 136 9.29 24.46 7.83
N GLY A 137 10.06 23.58 7.19
CA GLY A 137 11.18 22.86 7.82
C GLY A 137 10.79 21.66 8.70
N LYS A 138 9.49 21.34 8.78
CA LYS A 138 8.98 20.10 9.39
C LYS A 138 8.69 19.07 8.30
N GLU A 139 8.77 17.81 8.67
CA GLU A 139 8.51 16.67 7.79
C GLU A 139 7.65 15.62 8.51
N ALA A 140 6.76 14.97 7.77
CA ALA A 140 6.09 13.74 8.14
C ALA A 140 6.44 12.66 7.10
N ILE A 141 6.72 11.46 7.59
CA ILE A 141 6.96 10.23 6.82
C ILE A 141 5.75 9.29 6.90
N MET A 142 5.77 8.18 6.16
CA MET A 142 4.71 7.15 6.21
C MET A 142 4.32 6.79 7.65
N GLY A 143 3.02 6.70 7.89
CA GLY A 143 2.38 6.44 9.19
C GLY A 143 2.27 7.64 10.12
N SER A 144 3.05 8.70 9.89
CA SER A 144 3.07 9.93 10.71
C SER A 144 2.30 11.09 10.06
N GLY A 145 2.20 12.23 10.76
CA GLY A 145 1.54 13.40 10.19
C GLY A 145 2.10 14.75 10.59
N ILE A 146 1.76 15.75 9.80
CA ILE A 146 2.21 17.14 9.93
C ILE A 146 1.01 18.10 9.95
N SER A 147 1.03 19.10 10.83
CA SER A 147 0.07 20.21 10.81
C SER A 147 0.59 21.37 9.95
N VAL A 148 -0.29 21.93 9.12
CA VAL A 148 0.01 23.05 8.22
C VAL A 148 -1.12 24.09 8.29
N PRO A 149 -0.82 25.40 8.13
CA PRO A 149 -1.86 26.41 7.96
C PRO A 149 -2.68 26.14 6.69
N GLN A 150 -3.96 26.53 6.71
CA GLN A 150 -4.77 26.54 5.49
C GLN A 150 -4.11 27.34 4.36
N SER A 151 -4.36 26.91 3.13
CA SER A 151 -3.81 27.48 1.90
C SER A 151 -2.27 27.44 1.80
N SER A 152 -1.60 26.66 2.66
CA SER A 152 -0.17 26.39 2.54
C SER A 152 0.14 25.54 1.29
N SER A 153 1.36 25.65 0.79
CA SER A 153 1.88 24.73 -0.24
C SER A 153 2.70 23.64 0.44
N LEU A 154 2.32 22.38 0.20
CA LEU A 154 2.95 21.21 0.79
C LEU A 154 3.88 20.57 -0.23
N ASN A 155 5.11 20.22 0.18
CA ASN A 155 6.01 19.45 -0.66
C ASN A 155 5.89 17.97 -0.33
N LEU A 156 5.56 17.15 -1.32
CA LEU A 156 5.61 15.70 -1.27
C LEU A 156 6.88 15.22 -1.98
N VAL A 157 7.58 14.27 -1.38
CA VAL A 157 8.75 13.63 -1.97
C VAL A 157 8.54 12.12 -1.95
N ILE A 158 8.72 11.49 -3.11
CA ILE A 158 8.69 10.04 -3.28
C ILE A 158 10.06 9.63 -3.78
N LYS A 159 10.72 8.69 -3.09
CA LYS A 159 11.97 8.10 -3.55
C LYS A 159 11.81 6.59 -3.57
N PHE A 160 12.19 5.95 -4.66
CA PHE A 160 12.16 4.49 -4.72
C PHE A 160 13.37 3.91 -5.48
N LYS A 161 13.57 2.60 -5.29
CA LYS A 161 14.53 1.78 -6.03
C LYS A 161 13.88 0.49 -6.47
N SER A 162 14.33 -0.04 -7.61
CA SER A 162 14.03 -1.41 -8.04
C SER A 162 15.33 -2.21 -8.02
N PRO A 163 15.30 -3.50 -7.65
CA PRO A 163 16.48 -4.35 -7.75
C PRO A 163 16.85 -4.57 -9.22
N ALA A 164 18.10 -4.99 -9.46
CA ALA A 164 18.53 -5.38 -10.79
C ALA A 164 17.80 -6.64 -11.30
N THR A 165 17.48 -7.56 -10.38
CA THR A 165 16.75 -8.80 -10.65
C THR A 165 15.85 -9.15 -9.45
N ASN A 166 14.64 -9.64 -9.71
CA ASN A 166 13.77 -10.25 -8.70
C ASN A 166 14.05 -11.76 -8.56
N ASN A 167 13.28 -12.47 -7.73
CA ASN A 167 13.44 -13.92 -7.53
C ASN A 167 12.99 -14.79 -8.73
N ASN A 168 12.29 -14.21 -9.73
CA ASN A 168 12.02 -14.86 -11.01
C ASN A 168 13.18 -14.71 -12.02
N GLY A 169 14.17 -13.88 -11.70
CA GLY A 169 15.27 -13.52 -12.60
C GLY A 169 14.96 -12.37 -13.56
N ASP A 170 13.80 -11.72 -13.43
CA ASP A 170 13.41 -10.57 -14.24
C ASP A 170 13.96 -9.27 -13.66
N ALA A 171 14.15 -8.27 -14.51
CA ALA A 171 14.41 -6.90 -14.08
C ALA A 171 13.06 -6.16 -13.93
N PRO A 172 12.54 -5.97 -12.70
CA PRO A 172 11.25 -5.32 -12.52
C PRO A 172 11.31 -3.84 -12.90
N ILE A 173 10.24 -3.35 -13.53
CA ILE A 173 10.09 -1.96 -13.98
C ILE A 173 8.77 -1.42 -13.46
N VAL A 174 8.83 -0.30 -12.74
CA VAL A 174 7.64 0.47 -12.36
C VAL A 174 7.15 1.23 -13.60
N ASP A 175 5.91 0.98 -14.00
CA ASP A 175 5.25 1.74 -15.07
C ASP A 175 4.83 3.12 -14.54
N HIS A 176 4.07 3.12 -13.44
CA HIS A 176 3.61 4.33 -12.79
C HIS A 176 3.44 4.18 -11.27
N ILE A 177 3.34 5.33 -10.60
CA ILE A 177 3.01 5.47 -9.18
C ILE A 177 1.84 6.47 -9.07
N ASP A 178 0.71 5.99 -8.57
CA ASP A 178 -0.43 6.80 -8.20
C ASP A 178 -0.24 7.43 -6.82
N LEU A 179 -0.41 8.74 -6.75
CA LEU A 179 -0.65 9.47 -5.52
C LEU A 179 -2.15 9.55 -5.27
N ILE A 180 -2.59 8.83 -4.25
CA ILE A 180 -3.98 8.77 -3.83
C ILE A 180 -4.16 9.65 -2.60
N ALA A 181 -5.21 10.46 -2.58
CA ALA A 181 -5.54 11.30 -1.44
C ALA A 181 -7.03 11.22 -1.10
N GLY A 182 -7.34 11.32 0.18
CA GLY A 182 -8.69 11.48 0.70
C GLY A 182 -8.70 12.45 1.88
N ASP A 183 -9.84 13.09 2.10
CA ASP A 183 -10.06 13.99 3.22
C ASP A 183 -10.15 13.21 4.54
N ILE A 184 -9.61 13.82 5.60
CA ILE A 184 -9.70 13.35 6.97
C ILE A 184 -10.87 14.06 7.64
N THR A 185 -11.93 13.31 7.95
CA THR A 185 -13.17 13.80 8.57
C THR A 185 -13.23 13.50 10.07
N GLY A 186 -12.34 12.64 10.58
CA GLY A 186 -12.27 12.24 11.97
C GLY A 186 -13.12 11.02 12.31
N LYS A 187 -12.91 10.45 13.50
CA LYS A 187 -13.62 9.23 13.93
C LYS A 187 -15.13 9.45 14.02
N ILE A 188 -15.88 8.48 13.50
CA ILE A 188 -17.33 8.44 13.59
C ILE A 188 -17.73 7.86 14.95
N ASP A 189 -18.70 8.46 15.62
CA ASP A 189 -19.25 7.94 16.88
C ASP A 189 -19.93 6.58 16.67
N SER A 190 -19.72 5.61 17.57
CA SER A 190 -20.26 4.26 17.44
C SER A 190 -21.78 4.17 17.44
N SER A 191 -22.49 5.20 17.92
CA SER A 191 -23.95 5.30 17.86
C SER A 191 -24.47 5.85 16.54
N SER A 192 -23.60 6.42 15.70
CA SER A 192 -23.97 6.95 14.39
C SER A 192 -24.32 5.81 13.41
N PRO A 193 -25.37 5.96 12.58
CA PRO A 193 -25.61 5.01 11.49
C PRO A 193 -24.44 4.94 10.48
N ASP A 194 -23.63 6.00 10.40
CA ASP A 194 -22.46 6.04 9.51
C ASP A 194 -21.25 5.26 10.06
N TYR A 195 -21.29 4.73 11.28
CA TYR A 195 -20.17 3.99 11.86
C TYR A 195 -19.81 2.73 11.05
N THR A 196 -20.77 2.14 10.34
CA THR A 196 -20.52 0.98 9.47
C THR A 196 -20.22 1.35 8.02
N LYS A 197 -20.22 2.64 7.67
CA LYS A 197 -19.92 3.10 6.32
C LYS A 197 -18.51 2.67 5.93
N ALA A 198 -18.38 1.90 4.86
CA ALA A 198 -17.11 1.34 4.41
C ALA A 198 -16.46 2.16 3.28
N THR A 199 -16.84 3.43 3.15
CA THR A 199 -16.39 4.30 2.06
C THR A 199 -15.92 5.67 2.54
N ASN A 200 -14.95 6.23 1.82
CA ASN A 200 -14.57 7.63 1.85
C ASN A 200 -14.65 8.21 0.43
N GLU A 201 -15.76 8.89 0.12
CA GLU A 201 -16.06 9.39 -1.23
C GLU A 201 -15.15 10.53 -1.69
N SER A 202 -14.37 11.13 -0.80
CA SER A 202 -13.38 12.15 -1.18
C SER A 202 -12.11 11.54 -1.81
N THR A 203 -11.95 10.23 -1.71
CA THR A 203 -10.73 9.55 -2.12
C THR A 203 -10.63 9.48 -3.64
N SER A 204 -9.49 9.90 -4.17
CA SER A 204 -9.20 9.83 -5.60
C SER A 204 -7.71 9.74 -5.87
N ILE A 205 -7.35 9.26 -7.07
CA ILE A 205 -6.00 9.44 -7.62
C ILE A 205 -5.88 10.93 -7.98
N ILE A 206 -5.00 11.66 -7.30
CA ILE A 206 -4.83 13.09 -7.54
C ILE A 206 -3.68 13.39 -8.50
N THR A 207 -2.75 12.45 -8.67
CA THR A 207 -1.66 12.52 -9.65
C THR A 207 -1.13 11.11 -9.91
N THR A 208 -0.82 10.80 -11.16
CA THR A 208 -0.09 9.59 -11.55
C THR A 208 1.27 10.00 -12.08
N PHE A 209 2.34 9.46 -11.51
CA PHE A 209 3.72 9.72 -11.91
C PHE A 209 4.23 8.57 -12.76
N THR A 210 4.94 8.90 -13.83
CA THR A 210 5.56 7.93 -14.74
C THR A 210 7.07 8.17 -14.82
N ALA A 211 7.74 7.41 -15.69
CA ALA A 211 9.16 7.58 -15.98
C ALA A 211 9.58 9.00 -16.39
N THR A 212 8.65 9.86 -16.83
CA THR A 212 8.95 11.26 -17.16
C THR A 212 9.02 12.17 -15.95
N ASP A 213 8.46 11.76 -14.81
CA ASP A 213 8.26 12.63 -13.64
C ASP A 213 9.33 12.45 -12.57
N TRP A 214 10.00 11.29 -12.52
CA TRP A 214 11.11 11.05 -11.60
C TRP A 214 12.49 11.25 -12.23
N GLN A 215 13.44 11.64 -11.38
CA GLN A 215 14.85 11.83 -11.74
C GLN A 215 15.73 10.82 -11.02
N LEU A 216 16.70 10.24 -11.71
CA LEU A 216 17.69 9.35 -11.09
C LEU A 216 18.75 10.17 -10.34
N GLN A 217 18.82 10.00 -9.03
CA GLN A 217 19.75 10.69 -8.14
C GLN A 217 20.35 9.69 -7.15
N GLU A 218 21.68 9.49 -7.21
CA GLU A 218 22.40 8.60 -6.28
C GLU A 218 21.78 7.19 -6.17
N GLY A 219 21.31 6.66 -7.31
CA GLY A 219 20.67 5.35 -7.41
C GLY A 219 19.22 5.29 -6.91
N TRP A 220 18.60 6.43 -6.59
CA TRP A 220 17.16 6.56 -6.30
C TRP A 220 16.44 7.22 -7.46
N TYR A 221 15.25 6.74 -7.80
CA TYR A 221 14.28 7.52 -8.58
C TYR A 221 13.56 8.47 -7.63
N VAL A 222 13.58 9.77 -7.92
CA VAL A 222 13.05 10.82 -7.04
C VAL A 222 11.98 11.62 -7.75
N VAL A 223 10.78 11.65 -7.18
CA VAL A 223 9.68 12.56 -7.53
C VAL A 223 9.62 13.65 -6.47
N THR A 224 9.49 14.90 -6.89
CA THR A 224 9.13 16.03 -6.02
C THR A 224 7.85 16.66 -6.56
N HIS A 225 6.83 16.72 -5.73
CA HIS A 225 5.51 17.20 -6.11
C HIS A 225 4.99 18.22 -5.11
N VAL A 226 4.48 19.35 -5.60
CA VAL A 226 3.93 20.40 -4.75
C VAL A 226 2.41 20.32 -4.80
N ILE A 227 1.76 20.13 -3.65
CA ILE A 227 0.32 20.30 -3.52
C ILE A 227 0.04 21.77 -3.21
N PRO A 228 -0.53 22.53 -4.16
CA PRO A 228 -0.85 23.93 -3.92
C PRO A 228 -2.08 24.04 -3.02
N SER A 229 -2.04 24.99 -2.08
CA SER A 229 -3.22 25.40 -1.30
C SER A 229 -3.96 24.25 -0.61
N VAL A 230 -3.35 23.68 0.43
CA VAL A 230 -3.99 22.66 1.27
C VAL A 230 -5.07 23.32 2.12
N ASN A 231 -6.35 23.02 1.86
CA ASN A 231 -7.50 23.64 2.52
C ASN A 231 -8.33 22.67 3.38
N ALA A 232 -7.95 21.39 3.40
CA ALA A 232 -8.56 20.37 4.25
C ALA A 232 -7.49 19.41 4.74
N SER A 233 -7.72 18.82 5.92
CA SER A 233 -6.89 17.71 6.42
C SER A 233 -7.03 16.52 5.47
N ARG A 234 -5.92 15.88 5.11
CA ARG A 234 -5.86 14.79 4.12
C ARG A 234 -4.85 13.72 4.52
N TYR A 235 -5.11 12.49 4.10
CA TYR A 235 -4.06 11.48 4.01
C TYR A 235 -3.63 11.33 2.56
N PHE A 236 -2.38 10.94 2.35
CA PHE A 236 -1.81 10.62 1.05
C PHE A 236 -1.21 9.23 1.12
N ARG A 237 -1.48 8.35 0.16
CA ARG A 237 -0.85 7.04 0.03
C ARG A 237 -0.43 6.80 -1.41
N LEU A 238 0.50 5.86 -1.60
CA LEU A 238 1.00 5.48 -2.92
C LEU A 238 0.51 4.08 -3.28
N ARG A 239 0.23 3.91 -4.56
CA ARG A 239 0.07 2.61 -5.22
C ARG A 239 0.93 2.65 -6.48
N GLY A 240 1.72 1.62 -6.75
CA GLY A 240 2.44 1.53 -8.02
C GLY A 240 2.46 0.12 -8.56
N THR A 241 2.61 0.01 -9.88
CA THR A 241 2.54 -1.25 -10.62
C THR A 241 3.49 -1.26 -11.82
N ASN A 242 3.77 -2.44 -12.35
CA ASN A 242 4.39 -2.64 -13.66
C ASN A 242 3.37 -2.62 -14.82
N HIS A 243 2.06 -2.57 -14.54
CA HIS A 243 1.02 -2.56 -15.56
C HIS A 243 0.64 -1.15 -15.99
N PRO A 244 0.67 -0.84 -17.31
CA PRO A 244 0.06 0.36 -17.84
C PRO A 244 -1.47 0.38 -17.62
N PRO A 245 -2.11 1.56 -17.52
CA PRO A 245 -3.57 1.66 -17.56
C PRO A 245 -4.16 1.03 -18.83
N ASN A 246 -5.37 0.46 -18.71
CA ASN A 246 -6.03 -0.35 -19.74
C ASN A 246 -5.27 -1.62 -20.16
N THR A 247 -4.37 -2.15 -19.33
CA THR A 247 -3.85 -3.50 -19.57
C THR A 247 -5.02 -4.49 -19.51
N PRO A 248 -5.31 -5.26 -20.59
CA PRO A 248 -6.48 -6.11 -20.66
C PRO A 248 -6.57 -7.07 -19.46
N HIS A 249 -7.72 -7.06 -18.78
CA HIS A 249 -8.03 -7.91 -17.62
C HIS A 249 -7.23 -7.63 -16.33
N GLU A 250 -6.16 -6.84 -16.40
CA GLU A 250 -5.30 -6.49 -15.25
C GLU A 250 -5.67 -5.13 -14.65
N THR A 251 -5.93 -4.13 -15.49
CA THR A 251 -6.16 -2.75 -15.04
C THR A 251 -7.28 -2.05 -15.82
N ASP A 252 -8.01 -1.18 -15.15
CA ASP A 252 -9.00 -0.31 -15.79
C ASP A 252 -8.36 0.91 -16.47
N GLY A 253 -9.22 1.80 -16.99
CA GLY A 253 -8.77 3.01 -17.69
C GLY A 253 -8.07 4.06 -16.83
N GLU A 254 -8.24 3.99 -15.50
CA GLU A 254 -7.58 4.84 -14.52
C GLU A 254 -6.35 4.16 -13.91
N GLY A 255 -6.04 2.91 -14.30
CA GLY A 255 -4.92 2.14 -13.75
C GLY A 255 -5.25 1.42 -12.44
N ASN A 256 -6.52 1.36 -12.03
CA ASN A 256 -6.90 0.53 -10.88
C ASN A 256 -6.78 -0.95 -11.25
N PRO A 257 -6.32 -1.81 -10.31
CA PRO A 257 -6.29 -3.24 -10.55
C PRO A 257 -7.72 -3.77 -10.73
N LEU A 258 -7.87 -4.73 -11.64
CA LEU A 258 -9.08 -5.51 -11.83
C LEU A 258 -8.98 -6.83 -11.04
N LEU A 259 -10.08 -7.60 -11.03
CA LEU A 259 -10.13 -8.88 -10.34
C LEU A 259 -9.20 -9.88 -11.03
N ASP A 260 -8.28 -10.49 -10.27
CA ASP A 260 -7.24 -11.39 -10.79
C ASP A 260 -7.82 -12.56 -11.60
N SER A 261 -8.99 -13.08 -11.19
CA SER A 261 -9.66 -14.18 -11.91
C SER A 261 -10.00 -13.85 -13.37
N LEU A 262 -10.06 -12.55 -13.74
CA LEU A 262 -10.27 -12.16 -15.13
C LEU A 262 -9.08 -12.55 -16.02
N VAL A 263 -7.86 -12.55 -15.50
CA VAL A 263 -6.66 -12.97 -16.21
C VAL A 263 -6.72 -14.47 -16.46
N THR A 264 -7.00 -15.26 -15.41
CA THR A 264 -7.19 -16.70 -15.50
C THR A 264 -8.28 -17.07 -16.50
N ASP A 265 -9.47 -16.46 -16.38
CA ASP A 265 -10.65 -16.79 -17.18
C ASP A 265 -10.51 -16.43 -18.66
N ASN A 266 -9.79 -15.35 -18.98
CA ASN A 266 -9.75 -14.81 -20.35
C ASN A 266 -8.44 -15.09 -21.07
N LEU A 267 -7.32 -15.26 -20.34
CA LEU A 267 -5.99 -15.38 -20.90
C LEU A 267 -5.30 -16.72 -20.58
N ALA A 268 -5.88 -17.54 -19.70
CA ALA A 268 -5.31 -18.82 -19.25
C ALA A 268 -3.89 -18.68 -18.68
N ILE A 269 -3.66 -17.57 -17.97
CA ILE A 269 -2.48 -17.29 -17.16
C ILE A 269 -2.90 -17.37 -15.71
N ASP A 270 -2.14 -18.08 -14.89
CA ASP A 270 -2.52 -18.44 -13.52
C ASP A 270 -1.27 -18.78 -12.69
N GLU A 271 -1.46 -19.10 -11.42
CA GLU A 271 -0.43 -19.59 -10.50
C GLU A 271 0.80 -18.66 -10.46
N GLU A 272 2.03 -19.19 -10.48
CA GLU A 272 3.22 -18.35 -10.42
C GLU A 272 3.39 -17.44 -11.65
N ASP A 273 2.92 -17.85 -12.82
CA ASP A 273 3.08 -17.07 -14.06
C ASP A 273 2.27 -15.77 -13.99
N GLU A 274 1.05 -15.83 -13.46
CA GLU A 274 0.28 -14.63 -13.17
C GLU A 274 1.00 -13.76 -12.14
N ALA A 275 1.38 -14.34 -11.01
CA ALA A 275 1.99 -13.60 -9.91
C ALA A 275 3.26 -12.83 -10.35
N TRP A 276 4.15 -13.44 -11.13
CA TRP A 276 5.38 -12.77 -11.57
C TRP A 276 5.16 -11.68 -12.62
N ARG A 277 4.04 -11.73 -13.34
CA ARG A 277 3.68 -10.73 -14.35
C ARG A 277 2.91 -9.56 -13.76
N ASP A 278 2.25 -9.77 -12.62
CA ASP A 278 1.37 -8.81 -11.99
C ASP A 278 1.94 -8.32 -10.65
N LEU A 279 2.67 -7.21 -10.72
CA LEU A 279 3.48 -6.68 -9.62
C LEU A 279 2.92 -5.35 -9.13
N TRP A 280 2.81 -5.22 -7.81
CA TRP A 280 2.26 -4.04 -7.15
C TRP A 280 3.04 -3.70 -5.88
N PHE A 281 3.02 -2.42 -5.53
CA PHE A 281 3.34 -2.00 -4.17
C PHE A 281 2.29 -1.01 -3.65
N TYR A 282 2.09 -1.04 -2.33
CA TYR A 282 1.22 -0.12 -1.61
C TYR A 282 1.96 0.46 -0.42
N SER A 283 1.97 1.79 -0.33
CA SER A 283 2.53 2.48 0.83
C SER A 283 1.48 2.69 1.91
N ASN A 284 1.90 2.70 3.17
CA ASN A 284 1.09 3.33 4.21
C ASN A 284 1.06 4.86 4.01
N PRO A 285 0.04 5.54 4.59
CA PRO A 285 -0.20 6.94 4.29
C PRO A 285 0.70 7.90 5.06
N VAL A 286 0.94 9.08 4.49
CA VAL A 286 1.37 10.29 5.23
C VAL A 286 0.14 11.14 5.51
N TYR A 287 0.03 11.72 6.70
CA TYR A 287 -1.13 12.51 7.09
C TYR A 287 -0.80 14.00 7.18
N VAL A 288 -1.73 14.84 6.74
CA VAL A 288 -1.59 16.30 6.76
C VAL A 288 -2.84 16.87 7.41
N TYR A 289 -2.67 17.66 8.45
CA TYR A 289 -3.75 18.29 9.19
C TYR A 289 -3.72 19.79 8.94
N THR A 290 -4.86 20.37 8.58
CA THR A 290 -4.98 21.83 8.46
C THR A 290 -5.44 22.43 9.78
N ASP A 291 -4.72 23.45 10.24
CA ASP A 291 -5.10 24.27 11.41
C ASP A 291 -6.23 25.26 11.12
#